data_AF-A0AAN9V110-F1
#
_entry.id   AF-A0AAN9V110-F1
#
_cell.length_a   1.000
_cell.length_b   1.000
_cell.length_c   1.000
_cell.angle_alpha   90.00
_cell.angle_beta   90.00
_cell.angle_gamma   90.00
#
_symmetry.space_group_name_H-M   'P 1'
#
loop_
_entity.id
_entity.type
_entity.pdbx_description
1 polymer ?
#
loop_
_entity_poly.entity_id
_entity_poly.type
_entity_poly.pdbx_seq_one_letter_code
_entity_poly.pdbx_strand_id
1 'polypeptide(L)'
;MLALLRPLVKYRIRVQNEPPPDPKITGDATNSGPRRVVGTSDVTGGDSFDLAPISRFRPHVTVRSVMAWQIEHHRGFIDAFTSSMADGPIYGMQLDWYALGPILASNARERDEAKGLYAGLSQVLIVLGADDPVIVKEEFSMDVKAALGENGVQFAVLPSGHEVPMTKSEEVAEHVCEFWRCLPTS
;
A
#
# COMPACT_ATOMS: atom_id res chain seq x y z
N MET A 1 23.14 7.33 18.05
CA MET A 1 21.98 7.51 17.14
C MET A 1 20.83 6.55 17.48
N LEU A 2 20.47 6.39 18.77
CA LEU A 2 19.43 5.45 19.24
C LEU A 2 18.41 6.13 20.19
N ALA A 3 18.50 7.45 20.38
CA ALA A 3 17.71 8.18 21.37
C ALA A 3 16.39 8.77 20.84
N LEU A 4 16.16 8.76 19.52
CA LEU A 4 15.01 9.43 18.88
C LEU A 4 13.87 8.49 18.44
N LEU A 5 14.06 7.17 18.49
CA LEU A 5 13.02 6.20 18.09
C LEU A 5 12.04 5.85 19.22
N ARG A 6 12.44 6.03 20.50
CA ARG A 6 11.58 5.73 21.66
C ARG A 6 10.42 6.72 21.88
N PRO A 7 10.54 8.03 21.61
CA PRO A 7 9.43 8.97 21.80
C PRO A 7 8.29 8.78 20.79
N LEU A 8 8.61 8.49 19.52
CA LEU A 8 7.61 8.37 18.45
C LEU A 8 6.66 7.18 18.64
N VAL A 9 7.18 6.05 19.14
CA VAL A 9 6.37 4.86 19.41
C VAL A 9 5.44 5.06 20.61
N LYS A 10 5.83 5.87 21.60
CA LYS A 10 5.02 6.14 22.80
C LYS A 10 3.85 7.10 22.56
N TYR A 11 3.94 7.99 21.58
CA TYR A 11 2.86 8.96 21.32
C TYR A 11 1.70 8.39 20.48
N ARG A 12 1.94 7.34 19.67
CA ARG A 12 0.91 6.76 18.79
C ARG A 12 0.05 5.68 19.44
N ILE A 13 0.44 5.19 20.62
CA ILE A 13 -0.33 4.22 21.41
C ILE A 13 -0.84 4.93 22.67
N ARG A 14 -1.78 5.88 22.51
CA ARG A 14 -2.71 6.17 23.60
C ARG A 14 -3.81 5.13 23.53
N VAL A 15 -3.74 4.16 24.44
CA VAL A 15 -4.88 3.28 24.76
C VAL A 15 -6.02 4.20 25.19
N GLN A 16 -7.06 4.33 24.37
CA GLN A 16 -8.35 4.82 24.86
C GLN A 16 -8.91 3.73 25.78
N ASN A 17 -8.79 3.95 27.08
CA ASN A 17 -9.36 3.09 28.12
C ASN A 17 -10.87 3.34 28.22
N GLU A 18 -11.64 2.88 27.24
CA GLU A 18 -13.06 2.57 27.45
C GLU A 18 -13.54 1.66 26.31
N PRO A 19 -13.97 0.42 26.60
CA PRO A 19 -14.52 -0.45 25.58
C PRO A 19 -15.87 0.12 25.08
N PRO A 20 -16.12 0.14 23.76
CA PRO A 20 -17.43 0.50 23.24
C PRO A 20 -18.49 -0.51 23.72
N PRO A 21 -19.73 -0.07 23.97
CA PRO A 21 -20.77 -0.95 24.50
C PRO A 21 -21.09 -2.08 23.52
N ASP A 22 -21.22 -3.30 24.05
CA ASP A 22 -21.50 -4.51 23.26
C ASP A 22 -22.76 -4.34 22.38
N PRO A 23 -22.67 -4.65 21.07
CA PRO A 23 -23.86 -4.70 20.23
C PRO A 23 -24.76 -5.86 20.69
N LYS A 24 -25.99 -5.52 21.10
CA LYS A 24 -27.03 -6.52 21.38
C LYS A 24 -27.43 -7.23 20.09
N ILE A 25 -26.83 -8.38 19.82
CA ILE A 25 -27.32 -9.30 18.79
C ILE A 25 -28.34 -10.23 19.44
N THR A 26 -29.61 -9.85 19.34
CA THR A 26 -30.73 -10.77 19.51
C THR A 26 -31.09 -11.36 18.16
N GLY A 27 -30.88 -12.66 17.97
CA GLY A 27 -31.30 -13.35 16.76
C GLY A 27 -30.76 -14.78 16.69
N ASP A 28 -31.50 -15.69 17.31
CA ASP A 28 -31.37 -17.14 17.10
C ASP A 28 -31.98 -17.49 15.73
N ALA A 29 -31.24 -18.18 14.86
CA ALA A 29 -31.80 -18.97 13.75
C ALA A 29 -30.70 -19.70 12.97
N THR A 30 -30.70 -21.02 13.12
CA THR A 30 -30.21 -21.99 12.13
C THR A 30 -30.69 -21.62 10.72
N ASN A 31 -29.79 -21.49 9.74
CA ASN A 31 -30.20 -21.51 8.34
C ASN A 31 -29.12 -22.09 7.42
N SER A 32 -29.32 -23.36 7.08
CA SER A 32 -28.77 -24.02 5.88
C SER A 32 -29.45 -23.43 4.64
N GLY A 33 -28.81 -22.44 4.01
CA GLY A 33 -29.20 -21.83 2.73
C GLY A 33 -28.07 -21.86 1.71
N PRO A 34 -28.36 -21.73 0.40
CA PRO A 34 -27.38 -21.99 -0.66
C PRO A 34 -26.24 -20.97 -0.61
N ARG A 35 -25.02 -21.46 -0.90
CA ARG A 35 -23.79 -20.66 -0.98
C ARG A 35 -24.04 -19.44 -1.84
N ARG A 36 -24.15 -18.28 -1.21
CA ARG A 36 -24.30 -16.99 -1.87
C ARG A 36 -23.08 -16.79 -2.76
N VAL A 37 -23.28 -16.85 -4.08
CA VAL A 37 -22.28 -16.42 -5.05
C VAL A 37 -22.07 -14.93 -4.80
N VAL A 38 -20.94 -14.62 -4.16
CA VAL A 38 -20.50 -13.24 -3.93
C VAL A 38 -20.20 -12.65 -5.29
N GLY A 39 -20.82 -11.50 -5.59
CA GLY A 39 -20.61 -10.78 -6.84
C GLY A 39 -19.14 -10.43 -7.04
N THR A 40 -18.70 -10.49 -8.29
CA THR A 40 -17.33 -10.41 -8.78
C THR A 40 -16.71 -9.00 -8.71
N SER A 41 -17.06 -8.18 -7.72
CA SER A 41 -16.33 -6.94 -7.42
C SER A 41 -15.29 -7.24 -6.35
N ASP A 42 -14.16 -7.79 -6.78
CA ASP A 42 -13.10 -8.21 -5.87
C ASP A 42 -12.23 -7.01 -5.46
N VAL A 43 -12.65 -6.33 -4.40
CA VAL A 43 -11.88 -5.25 -3.74
C VAL A 43 -10.59 -5.75 -3.08
N THR A 44 -10.35 -7.06 -3.06
CA THR A 44 -9.18 -7.69 -2.43
C THR A 44 -8.09 -8.10 -3.42
N GLY A 45 -8.28 -7.85 -4.73
CA GLY A 45 -7.26 -8.10 -5.75
C GLY A 45 -7.46 -9.39 -6.56
N GLY A 46 -8.54 -10.14 -6.34
CA GLY A 46 -8.87 -11.31 -7.16
C GLY A 46 -8.32 -12.63 -6.63
N ASP A 47 -8.70 -13.71 -7.32
CA ASP A 47 -8.09 -15.04 -7.15
C ASP A 47 -6.56 -15.01 -7.36
N SER A 48 -6.06 -14.09 -8.20
CA SER A 48 -4.61 -13.89 -8.39
C SER A 48 -3.92 -13.52 -7.07
N PHE A 49 -4.48 -12.55 -6.34
CA PHE A 49 -3.96 -12.11 -5.05
C PHE A 49 -4.05 -13.21 -3.99
N ASP A 50 -5.21 -13.86 -3.89
CA ASP A 50 -5.46 -14.91 -2.90
C ASP A 50 -4.50 -16.11 -3.04
N LEU A 51 -4.16 -16.47 -4.28
CA LEU A 51 -3.27 -17.58 -4.61
C LEU A 51 -1.79 -17.16 -4.71
N ALA A 52 -1.48 -15.87 -4.57
CA ALA A 52 -0.12 -15.39 -4.67
C ALA A 52 0.78 -16.02 -3.59
N PRO A 53 1.94 -16.59 -3.96
CA PRO A 53 2.88 -17.14 -3.00
C PRO A 53 3.59 -16.01 -2.23
N ILE A 54 3.63 -16.13 -0.90
CA ILE A 54 4.28 -15.15 -0.01
C ILE A 54 5.77 -15.45 0.19
N SER A 55 6.22 -16.65 -0.17
CA SER A 55 7.62 -17.05 -0.07
C SER A 55 8.04 -17.92 -1.24
N ARG A 56 9.15 -17.57 -1.88
CA ARG A 56 9.76 -18.37 -2.95
C ARG A 56 10.19 -19.76 -2.47
N PHE A 57 10.60 -19.88 -1.21
CA PHE A 57 11.01 -21.15 -0.61
C PHE A 57 9.81 -22.02 -0.21
N ARG A 58 8.61 -21.44 -0.11
CA ARG A 58 7.37 -22.12 0.26
C ARG A 58 6.24 -21.69 -0.68
N PRO A 59 6.30 -22.07 -1.97
CA PRO A 59 5.34 -21.59 -2.97
C PRO A 59 3.91 -22.08 -2.72
N HIS A 60 3.73 -23.15 -1.94
CA HIS A 60 2.41 -23.64 -1.51
C HIS A 60 1.77 -22.79 -0.40
N VAL A 61 2.53 -21.91 0.24
CA VAL A 61 2.02 -20.97 1.25
C VAL A 61 1.58 -19.70 0.52
N THR A 62 0.27 -19.53 0.40
CA THR A 62 -0.37 -18.41 -0.31
C THR A 62 -0.91 -17.36 0.66
N VAL A 63 -1.23 -16.17 0.15
CA VAL A 63 -1.92 -15.10 0.89
C VAL A 63 -3.14 -15.65 1.63
N ARG A 64 -4.05 -16.31 0.90
CA ARG A 64 -5.28 -16.89 1.47
C ARG A 64 -4.98 -17.84 2.62
N SER A 65 -3.98 -18.71 2.46
CA SER A 65 -3.63 -19.71 3.48
C SER A 65 -3.10 -19.07 4.78
N VAL A 66 -2.31 -18.00 4.67
CA VAL A 66 -1.77 -17.30 5.84
C VAL A 66 -2.79 -16.41 6.49
N MET A 67 -3.62 -15.69 5.72
CA MET A 67 -4.71 -14.91 6.29
C MET A 67 -5.70 -15.81 7.05
N ALA A 68 -6.10 -16.95 6.48
CA ALA A 68 -6.94 -17.92 7.17
C ALA A 68 -6.30 -18.38 8.50
N TRP A 69 -5.01 -18.73 8.47
CA TRP A 69 -4.30 -19.12 9.68
C TRP A 69 -4.24 -18.00 10.73
N GLN A 70 -3.99 -16.75 10.31
CA GLN A 70 -3.94 -15.59 11.20
C GLN A 70 -5.29 -15.29 11.84
N ILE A 71 -6.40 -15.44 11.11
CA ILE A 71 -7.75 -15.30 11.65
C ILE A 71 -8.02 -16.34 12.73
N GLU A 72 -7.60 -17.59 12.51
CA GLU A 72 -7.84 -18.69 13.43
C GLU A 72 -6.94 -18.65 14.68
N HIS A 73 -5.69 -18.20 14.54
CA HIS A 73 -4.66 -18.39 15.56
C HIS A 73 -4.13 -17.08 16.18
N HIS A 74 -4.26 -15.95 15.50
CA HIS A 74 -3.70 -14.69 15.96
C HIS A 74 -4.80 -13.76 16.48
N ARG A 75 -5.02 -13.80 17.80
CA ARG A 75 -6.09 -13.06 18.51
C ARG A 75 -6.19 -11.58 18.14
N GLY A 76 -5.06 -10.91 17.89
CA GLY A 76 -5.05 -9.48 17.55
C GLY A 76 -5.12 -9.17 16.05
N PHE A 77 -5.27 -10.17 15.17
CA PHE A 77 -5.15 -9.96 13.72
C PHE A 77 -6.30 -9.12 13.18
N ILE A 78 -7.54 -9.44 13.57
CA ILE A 78 -8.73 -8.70 13.11
C ILE A 78 -8.64 -7.24 13.57
N ASP A 79 -8.34 -6.99 14.85
CA ASP A 79 -8.22 -5.63 15.37
C ASP A 79 -7.12 -4.83 14.66
N ALA A 80 -5.95 -5.43 14.46
CA ALA A 80 -4.84 -4.79 13.76
C ALA A 80 -5.17 -4.51 12.28
N PHE A 81 -5.85 -5.43 11.60
CA PHE A 81 -6.28 -5.25 10.22
C PHE A 81 -7.33 -4.13 10.10
N THR A 82 -8.35 -4.15 10.95
CA THR A 82 -9.40 -3.11 10.98
C THR A 82 -8.81 -1.74 11.30
N SER A 83 -7.91 -1.64 12.29
CA SER A 83 -7.22 -0.37 12.59
C SER A 83 -6.36 0.09 11.42
N SER A 84 -5.68 -0.81 10.70
CA SER A 84 -4.89 -0.43 9.51
C SER A 84 -5.77 0.14 8.39
N MET A 85 -6.99 -0.39 8.22
CA MET A 85 -7.96 0.14 7.26
C MET A 85 -8.55 1.48 7.70
N ALA A 86 -8.81 1.66 8.99
CA ALA A 86 -9.44 2.86 9.54
C ALA A 86 -8.45 4.04 9.71
N ASP A 87 -7.25 3.75 10.20
CA ASP A 87 -6.24 4.73 10.61
C ASP A 87 -5.04 4.79 9.65
N GLY A 88 -5.00 3.91 8.64
CA GLY A 88 -3.98 3.92 7.60
C GLY A 88 -4.15 5.09 6.64
N PRO A 89 -3.07 5.52 5.96
CA PRO A 89 -3.11 6.62 5.00
C PRO A 89 -3.70 6.17 3.65
N ILE A 90 -4.87 5.52 3.68
CA ILE A 90 -5.59 5.00 2.50
C ILE A 90 -6.62 6.04 2.04
N TYR A 91 -7.23 6.77 2.97
CA TYR A 91 -8.28 7.76 2.68
C TYR A 91 -7.85 9.19 3.05
N GLY A 92 -8.38 10.17 2.32
CA GLY A 92 -8.24 11.60 2.68
C GLY A 92 -6.84 12.21 2.48
N MET A 93 -5.92 11.50 1.83
CA MET A 93 -4.53 11.96 1.66
C MET A 93 -4.35 13.00 0.54
N GLN A 94 -5.40 13.32 -0.20
CA GLN A 94 -5.30 14.11 -1.43
C GLN A 94 -4.59 15.48 -1.24
N LEU A 95 -4.85 16.17 -0.12
CA LEU A 95 -4.20 17.45 0.17
C LEU A 95 -2.68 17.31 0.39
N ASP A 96 -2.24 16.23 1.02
CA ASP A 96 -0.82 15.96 1.25
C ASP A 96 -0.10 15.68 -0.08
N TRP A 97 -0.74 14.96 -0.99
CA TRP A 97 -0.21 14.70 -2.33
C TRP A 97 -0.12 16.00 -3.15
N TYR A 98 -1.13 16.87 -3.10
CA TYR A 98 -1.07 18.18 -3.76
C TYR A 98 0.02 19.09 -3.17
N ALA A 99 0.22 19.05 -1.85
CA ALA A 99 1.29 19.80 -1.20
C ALA A 99 2.69 19.30 -1.61
N LEU A 100 2.82 18.03 -1.97
CA LEU A 100 4.08 17.43 -2.38
C LEU A 100 4.54 17.92 -3.76
N GLY A 101 3.62 18.11 -4.72
CA GLY A 101 3.96 18.54 -6.09
C GLY A 101 4.89 19.76 -6.19
N PRO A 102 4.56 20.90 -5.54
CA PRO A 102 5.44 22.07 -5.52
C PRO A 102 6.83 21.81 -4.92
N ILE A 103 6.92 20.93 -3.92
CA ILE A 103 8.19 20.54 -3.30
C ILE A 103 9.05 19.76 -4.30
N LEU A 104 8.46 18.78 -4.99
CA LEU A 104 9.16 18.00 -6.03
C LEU A 104 9.67 18.91 -7.15
N ALA A 105 8.84 19.85 -7.61
CA ALA A 105 9.18 20.79 -8.66
C ALA A 105 10.31 21.76 -8.26
N SER A 106 10.31 22.26 -7.02
CA SER A 106 11.38 23.10 -6.50
C SER A 106 12.70 22.33 -6.44
N ASN A 107 12.68 21.14 -5.83
CA ASN A 107 13.86 20.29 -5.70
C ASN A 107 14.42 19.88 -7.06
N ALA A 108 13.57 19.60 -8.05
CA ALA A 108 14.01 19.27 -9.40
C ALA A 108 14.76 20.45 -10.07
N ARG A 109 14.30 21.68 -9.90
CA ARG A 109 15.00 22.88 -10.43
C ARG A 109 16.34 23.09 -9.76
N GLU A 110 16.38 22.98 -8.44
CA GLU A 110 17.62 23.11 -7.66
C GLU A 110 18.64 22.05 -8.08
N ARG A 111 18.20 20.81 -8.34
CA ARG A 111 19.07 19.73 -8.84
C ARG A 111 19.76 20.11 -10.15
N ASP A 112 18.99 20.65 -11.08
CA ASP A 112 19.48 20.96 -12.43
C ASP A 112 20.45 22.17 -12.37
N GLU A 113 20.25 23.10 -11.45
CA GLU A 113 21.11 24.28 -11.23
C GLU A 113 22.37 23.97 -10.40
N ALA A 114 22.28 23.10 -9.38
CA ALA A 114 23.31 22.92 -8.36
C ALA A 114 24.46 21.96 -8.74
N LYS A 115 24.49 21.40 -9.95
CA LYS A 115 25.57 20.52 -10.46
C LYS A 115 26.10 19.49 -9.43
N GLY A 116 25.19 18.82 -8.70
CA GLY A 116 25.55 17.65 -7.88
C GLY A 116 25.53 17.82 -6.36
N LEU A 117 24.96 18.90 -5.80
CA LEU A 117 24.53 18.86 -4.39
C LEU A 117 23.14 18.23 -4.26
N TYR A 118 22.91 17.50 -3.15
CA TYR A 118 21.65 16.82 -2.84
C TYR A 118 20.43 17.72 -3.03
N ALA A 119 19.78 17.62 -4.18
CA ALA A 119 18.41 18.03 -4.29
C ALA A 119 17.58 17.12 -3.39
N GLY A 120 16.66 17.68 -2.62
CA GLY A 120 15.71 16.90 -1.85
C GLY A 120 14.86 15.98 -2.73
N LEU A 121 13.84 15.35 -2.17
CA LEU A 121 12.91 14.50 -2.95
C LEU A 121 12.37 15.28 -4.17
N SER A 122 12.78 14.89 -5.37
CA SER A 122 12.44 15.59 -6.61
C SER A 122 11.49 14.81 -7.52
N GLN A 123 11.30 13.51 -7.25
CA GLN A 123 10.46 12.62 -8.04
C GLN A 123 9.99 11.44 -7.19
N VAL A 124 8.86 10.85 -7.55
CA VAL A 124 8.28 9.65 -6.93
C VAL A 124 8.19 8.54 -7.99
N LEU A 125 8.60 7.32 -7.64
CA LEU A 125 8.31 6.13 -8.44
C LEU A 125 7.03 5.48 -7.94
N ILE A 126 6.11 5.18 -8.86
CA ILE A 126 4.94 4.36 -8.61
C ILE A 126 5.02 3.10 -9.47
N VAL A 127 4.93 1.93 -8.83
CA VAL A 127 4.88 0.64 -9.51
C VAL A 127 3.45 0.10 -9.45
N LEU A 128 2.87 -0.23 -10.61
CA LEU A 128 1.49 -0.69 -10.75
C LEU A 128 1.43 -2.04 -11.48
N GLY A 129 0.43 -2.84 -11.12
CA GLY A 129 0.02 -4.00 -11.92
C GLY A 129 -0.85 -3.55 -13.11
N ALA A 130 -0.56 -4.05 -14.31
CA ALA A 130 -1.34 -3.77 -15.51
C ALA A 130 -2.77 -4.34 -15.44
N ASP A 131 -2.94 -5.45 -14.70
CA ASP A 131 -4.17 -6.23 -14.60
C ASP A 131 -4.82 -6.06 -13.21
N ASP A 132 -4.45 -5.01 -12.46
CA ASP A 132 -4.97 -4.74 -11.12
C ASP A 132 -6.47 -4.38 -11.19
N PRO A 133 -7.37 -5.17 -10.59
CA PRO A 133 -8.81 -4.89 -10.63
C PRO A 133 -9.24 -3.78 -9.65
N VAL A 134 -8.35 -3.37 -8.75
CA VAL A 134 -8.59 -2.36 -7.71
C VAL A 134 -8.10 -0.98 -8.16
N ILE A 135 -6.92 -0.92 -8.80
CA ILE A 135 -6.31 0.34 -9.26
C ILE A 135 -6.44 0.46 -10.79
N VAL A 136 -7.36 1.33 -11.25
CA VAL A 136 -7.47 1.67 -12.67
C VAL A 136 -6.31 2.59 -13.06
N LYS A 137 -5.31 2.04 -13.76
CA LYS A 137 -4.04 2.70 -14.10
C LYS A 137 -4.22 4.08 -14.72
N GLU A 138 -5.10 4.19 -15.71
CA GLU A 138 -5.31 5.42 -16.47
C GLU A 138 -5.84 6.54 -15.56
N GLU A 139 -6.91 6.27 -14.81
CA GLU A 139 -7.52 7.20 -13.85
C GLU A 139 -6.51 7.61 -12.77
N PHE A 140 -5.86 6.62 -12.15
CA PHE A 140 -4.88 6.84 -11.11
C PHE A 140 -3.68 7.67 -11.60
N SER A 141 -3.18 7.40 -12.81
CA SER A 141 -2.06 8.13 -13.37
C SER A 141 -2.40 9.60 -13.64
N MET A 142 -3.63 9.91 -14.07
CA MET A 142 -4.10 11.28 -14.28
C MET A 142 -4.15 12.04 -12.95
N ASP A 143 -4.73 11.43 -11.91
CA ASP A 143 -4.86 12.05 -10.60
C ASP A 143 -3.51 12.32 -9.94
N VAL A 144 -2.59 11.34 -10.00
CA VAL A 144 -1.25 11.50 -9.44
C VAL A 144 -0.47 12.57 -10.19
N LYS A 145 -0.55 12.61 -11.53
CA LYS A 145 0.12 13.66 -12.32
C LYS A 145 -0.46 15.04 -12.03
N ALA A 146 -1.77 15.13 -11.82
CA ALA A 146 -2.41 16.38 -11.39
C ALA A 146 -1.91 16.82 -10.01
N ALA A 147 -1.63 15.89 -9.10
CA ALA A 147 -1.14 16.18 -7.75
C ALA A 147 0.36 16.48 -7.68
N LEU A 148 1.19 15.67 -8.33
CA LEU A 148 2.65 15.71 -8.23
C LEU A 148 3.35 16.47 -9.37
N GLY A 149 2.62 16.76 -10.44
CA GLY A 149 3.15 17.30 -11.69
C GLY A 149 3.70 16.20 -12.60
N GLU A 150 3.67 16.45 -13.92
CA GLU A 150 4.07 15.48 -14.96
C GLU A 150 5.49 14.92 -14.78
N ASN A 151 6.43 15.76 -14.33
CA ASN A 151 7.83 15.36 -14.09
C ASN A 151 8.10 14.95 -12.63
N GLY A 152 7.11 15.11 -11.74
CA GLY A 152 7.24 14.74 -10.32
C GLY A 152 7.00 13.26 -10.06
N VAL A 153 6.53 12.52 -11.07
CA VAL A 153 6.23 11.09 -10.95
C VAL A 153 6.76 10.29 -12.13
N GLN A 154 7.26 9.10 -11.86
CA GLN A 154 7.55 8.07 -12.85
C GLN A 154 6.71 6.83 -12.56
N PHE A 155 6.18 6.23 -13.60
CA PHE A 155 5.40 4.99 -13.50
C PHE A 155 6.20 3.82 -14.06
N ALA A 156 6.20 2.71 -13.33
CA ALA A 156 6.57 1.40 -13.83
C ALA A 156 5.34 0.50 -13.80
N VAL A 157 4.99 -0.10 -14.93
CA VAL A 157 3.76 -0.90 -15.06
C VAL A 157 4.18 -2.31 -15.45
N LEU A 158 3.84 -3.29 -14.61
CA LEU A 158 4.25 -4.68 -14.77
C LEU A 158 3.04 -5.56 -15.12
N PRO A 159 3.20 -6.63 -15.91
CA PRO A 159 2.12 -7.57 -16.23
C PRO A 159 1.80 -8.45 -15.01
N SER A 160 0.99 -7.91 -14.10
CA SER A 160 0.57 -8.48 -12.82
C SER A 160 -0.72 -7.81 -12.34
N GLY A 161 -1.42 -8.44 -11.39
CA GLY A 161 -2.53 -7.84 -10.66
C GLY A 161 -2.08 -7.03 -9.44
N HIS A 162 -2.97 -6.90 -8.46
CA HIS A 162 -2.77 -6.15 -7.22
C HIS A 162 -1.58 -6.68 -6.38
N GLU A 163 -1.27 -7.96 -6.53
CA GLU A 163 -0.17 -8.68 -5.89
C GLU A 163 1.23 -8.38 -6.47
N VAL A 164 1.37 -7.37 -7.34
CA VAL A 164 2.63 -7.06 -8.05
C VAL A 164 3.89 -7.03 -7.16
N PRO A 165 3.89 -6.49 -5.92
CA PRO A 165 5.10 -6.49 -5.08
C PRO A 165 5.52 -7.90 -4.65
N MET A 166 4.60 -8.86 -4.66
CA MET A 166 4.82 -10.24 -4.25
C MET A 166 5.30 -11.09 -5.41
N THR A 167 4.52 -11.10 -6.51
CA THR A 167 4.75 -11.96 -7.66
C THR A 167 5.88 -11.46 -8.55
N LYS A 168 6.09 -10.14 -8.62
CA LYS A 168 7.11 -9.48 -9.44
C LYS A 168 8.21 -8.81 -8.61
N SER A 169 8.46 -9.33 -7.40
CA SER A 169 9.42 -8.76 -6.43
C SER A 169 10.81 -8.43 -7.00
N GLU A 170 11.35 -9.23 -7.92
CA GLU A 170 12.63 -8.94 -8.59
C GLU A 170 12.52 -7.73 -9.52
N GLU A 171 11.55 -7.74 -10.45
CA GLU A 171 11.30 -6.65 -11.40
C GLU A 171 11.00 -5.33 -10.67
N VAL A 172 10.24 -5.38 -9.57
CA VAL A 172 9.97 -4.23 -8.69
C VAL A 172 11.27 -3.71 -8.07
N ALA A 173 12.11 -4.61 -7.53
CA ALA A 173 13.38 -4.22 -6.93
C ALA A 173 14.34 -3.61 -7.98
N GLU A 174 14.35 -4.14 -9.20
CA GLU A 174 15.11 -3.60 -10.32
C GLU A 174 14.68 -2.18 -10.66
N HIS A 175 13.38 -1.92 -10.84
CA HIS A 175 12.87 -0.57 -11.09
C HIS A 175 13.20 0.41 -9.95
N VAL A 176 13.12 -0.01 -8.69
CA VAL A 176 13.53 0.82 -7.55
C VAL A 176 15.03 1.13 -7.60
N CYS A 177 15.87 0.14 -7.88
CA CYS A 177 17.32 0.32 -8.00
C CYS A 177 17.69 1.23 -9.17
N GLU A 178 17.06 1.06 -10.32
CA GLU A 178 17.24 1.91 -11.50
C GLU A 178 16.81 3.34 -11.20
N PHE A 179 15.63 3.53 -10.60
CA PHE A 179 15.14 4.83 -10.19
C PHE A 179 16.12 5.56 -9.27
N TRP A 180 16.66 4.88 -8.26
CA TRP A 180 17.67 5.45 -7.37
C TRP A 180 19.05 5.65 -7.98
N ARG A 181 19.45 4.86 -8.99
CA ARG A 181 20.73 5.06 -9.71
C ARG A 181 20.64 6.20 -10.71
N CYS A 182 19.47 6.40 -11.32
CA CYS A 182 19.17 7.56 -12.15
C CYS A 182 19.10 8.85 -11.33
N LEU A 183 18.82 8.75 -10.02
CA LEU A 183 19.12 9.82 -9.09
C LEU A 183 20.64 9.83 -8.84
N PRO A 184 21.33 10.98 -8.96
CA PRO A 184 22.77 11.03 -8.76
C PRO A 184 23.11 10.49 -7.37
N THR A 185 23.87 9.39 -7.37
CA THR A 185 24.44 8.81 -6.15
C THR A 185 25.62 9.67 -5.73
N SER A 186 25.70 9.88 -4.42
CA SER A 186 26.66 10.74 -3.72
C SER A 186 28.11 10.36 -3.99
#